data_AF-A0A2R6M7T6-F1
#
_entry.id   AF-A0A2R6M7T6-F1
#
_cell.length_a   1.000
_cell.length_b   1.000
_cell.length_c   1.000
_cell.angle_alpha   90.00
_cell.angle_beta   90.00
_cell.angle_gamma   90.00
#
_symmetry.space_group_name_H-M   'P 1'
#
loop_
_entity.id
_entity.type
_entity.pdbx_description
1 polymer ?
#
loop_
_entity_poly.entity_id
_entity_poly.type
_entity_poly.pdbx_seq_one_letter_code
_entity_poly.pdbx_strand_id
1 'polypeptide(L)'
;MSETYRSVDSRGEARFEIRGSEFIGHVAPAHTVEEGEAFVDAIREEYADATHNVPAYRIRAEPLREWASDDGEPTNSAGKPALNILQQENVEDDAGIVERRPHEQFTITAAYDDSGTVRGILESSDVEFEAKYEADVEFAVYVPVEEASALRDRIRSATSDRISFESL
;
A
#
# COMPACT_ATOMS: atom_id res chain seq x y z
N MET A 1 -17.91 -18.60 -34.41
CA MET A 1 -16.54 -18.04 -34.54
C MET A 1 -16.08 -17.78 -33.12
N SER A 2 -14.97 -18.37 -32.67
CA SER A 2 -14.43 -18.00 -31.36
C SER A 2 -13.94 -16.56 -31.47
N GLU A 3 -14.47 -15.69 -30.62
CA GLU A 3 -14.00 -14.30 -30.54
C GLU A 3 -12.58 -14.33 -29.97
N THR A 4 -11.66 -13.70 -30.69
CA THR A 4 -10.29 -13.48 -30.23
C THR A 4 -10.30 -12.43 -29.14
N TYR A 5 -9.60 -12.71 -28.04
CA TYR A 5 -9.50 -11.84 -26.88
C TYR A 5 -8.06 -11.78 -26.39
N ARG A 6 -7.76 -10.84 -25.50
CA ARG A 6 -6.46 -10.71 -24.86
C ARG A 6 -6.59 -11.16 -23.41
N SER A 7 -5.58 -11.87 -22.93
CA SER A 7 -5.45 -12.26 -21.52
C SER A 7 -3.97 -12.19 -21.13
N VAL A 8 -3.65 -12.17 -19.84
CA VAL A 8 -2.26 -12.34 -19.39
C VAL A 8 -1.83 -13.79 -19.54
N ASP A 9 -0.57 -13.99 -19.93
CA ASP A 9 -0.03 -15.34 -20.17
C ASP A 9 0.27 -16.09 -18.86
N SER A 10 0.62 -15.36 -17.80
CA SER A 10 0.98 -15.91 -16.48
C SER A 10 0.85 -14.84 -15.39
N ARG A 11 1.01 -15.23 -14.12
CA ARG A 11 1.01 -14.30 -12.98
C ARG A 11 2.09 -13.23 -13.19
N GLY A 12 1.67 -11.97 -13.11
CA GLY A 12 2.53 -10.79 -13.17
C GLY A 12 2.47 -9.99 -11.87
N GLU A 13 3.55 -9.25 -11.60
CA GLU A 13 3.64 -8.32 -10.49
C GLU A 13 4.32 -7.03 -10.96
N ALA A 14 3.87 -5.89 -10.46
CA ALA A 14 4.54 -4.60 -10.61
C ALA A 14 4.46 -3.80 -9.31
N ARG A 15 5.51 -3.05 -8.98
CA ARG A 15 5.57 -2.20 -7.78
C ARG A 15 5.91 -0.77 -8.14
N PHE A 16 5.30 0.17 -7.44
CA PHE A 16 5.67 1.58 -7.52
C PHE A 16 5.34 2.31 -6.21
N GLU A 17 6.00 3.44 -5.99
CA GLU A 17 5.77 4.28 -4.81
C GLU A 17 5.21 5.65 -5.23
N ILE A 18 4.21 6.14 -4.49
CA ILE A 18 3.70 7.51 -4.64
C ILE A 18 3.66 8.18 -3.29
N ARG A 19 4.43 9.27 -3.13
CA ARG A 19 4.46 10.08 -1.90
C ARG A 19 4.72 9.24 -0.66
N GLY A 20 5.64 8.28 -0.79
CA GLY A 20 5.88 7.36 0.29
C GLY A 20 4.63 6.52 0.59
N SER A 21 4.01 5.94 -0.42
CA SER A 21 3.02 4.88 -0.24
C SER A 21 3.34 3.84 -1.28
N GLU A 22 3.54 2.61 -0.83
CA GLU A 22 3.88 1.51 -1.72
C GLU A 22 2.59 0.93 -2.32
N PHE A 23 2.63 0.68 -3.63
CA PHE A 23 1.58 0.04 -4.40
C PHE A 23 2.17 -1.19 -5.07
N ILE A 24 1.56 -2.35 -4.82
CA ILE A 24 1.95 -3.62 -5.42
C ILE A 24 0.76 -4.13 -6.24
N GLY A 25 0.91 -4.17 -7.55
CA GLY A 25 -0.08 -4.71 -8.47
C GLY A 25 0.21 -6.17 -8.78
N HIS A 26 -0.76 -7.04 -8.59
CA HIS A 26 -0.72 -8.43 -9.03
C HIS A 26 -1.78 -8.67 -10.09
N VAL A 27 -1.45 -9.50 -11.07
CA VAL A 27 -2.40 -9.97 -12.09
C VAL A 27 -2.16 -11.44 -12.37
N ALA A 28 -3.20 -12.21 -12.65
CA ALA A 28 -3.09 -13.60 -13.06
C ALA A 28 -4.23 -13.98 -14.02
N PRO A 29 -4.02 -14.97 -14.91
CA PRO A 29 -5.11 -15.51 -15.71
C PRO A 29 -6.11 -16.23 -14.80
N ALA A 30 -7.40 -16.06 -15.10
CA ALA A 30 -8.53 -16.67 -14.41
C ALA A 30 -9.68 -16.93 -15.39
N HIS A 31 -9.97 -18.20 -15.66
CA HIS A 31 -10.97 -18.63 -16.64
C HIS A 31 -12.36 -18.79 -16.04
N THR A 32 -12.47 -18.88 -14.71
CA THR A 32 -13.75 -18.91 -14.01
C THR A 32 -13.78 -17.90 -12.87
N VAL A 33 -14.99 -17.51 -12.45
CA VAL A 33 -15.18 -16.57 -11.33
C VAL A 33 -14.54 -17.13 -10.08
N GLU A 34 -14.65 -18.44 -9.86
CA GLU A 34 -14.03 -19.13 -8.74
C GLU A 34 -12.50 -19.04 -8.77
N GLU A 35 -11.87 -19.14 -9.95
CA GLU A 35 -10.41 -18.96 -10.07
C GLU A 35 -10.00 -17.51 -9.76
N GLY A 36 -10.78 -16.54 -10.24
CA GLY A 36 -10.54 -15.13 -9.95
C GLY A 36 -10.70 -14.79 -8.48
N GLU A 37 -11.74 -15.30 -7.82
CA GLU A 37 -11.97 -15.11 -6.40
C GLU A 37 -10.93 -15.86 -5.54
N ALA A 38 -10.53 -17.07 -5.93
CA ALA A 38 -9.45 -17.80 -5.27
C ALA A 38 -8.10 -17.06 -5.35
N PHE A 39 -7.79 -16.46 -6.50
CA PHE A 39 -6.62 -15.60 -6.63
C PHE A 39 -6.73 -14.38 -5.71
N VAL A 40 -7.92 -13.77 -5.63
CA VAL A 40 -8.15 -12.62 -4.77
C VAL A 40 -7.89 -12.95 -3.30
N ASP A 41 -8.42 -14.08 -2.84
CA ASP A 41 -8.23 -14.53 -1.47
C ASP A 41 -6.76 -14.89 -1.17
N ALA A 42 -6.06 -15.50 -2.12
CA ALA A 42 -4.64 -15.85 -1.96
C ALA A 42 -3.76 -14.60 -1.76
N ILE A 43 -3.97 -13.54 -2.55
CA ILE A 43 -3.20 -12.29 -2.39
C ILE A 43 -3.57 -11.59 -1.08
N ARG A 44 -4.85 -11.58 -0.69
CA ARG A 44 -5.28 -11.03 0.61
C ARG A 44 -4.64 -11.76 1.80
N GLU A 45 -4.43 -13.06 1.69
CA GLU A 45 -3.73 -13.85 2.71
C GLU A 45 -2.21 -13.57 2.69
N GLU A 46 -1.61 -13.51 1.50
CA GLU A 46 -0.18 -13.20 1.31
C GLU A 46 0.18 -11.81 1.86
N TYR A 47 -0.74 -10.84 1.71
CA TYR A 47 -0.56 -9.44 2.06
C TYR A 47 -1.64 -8.95 3.05
N ALA A 48 -1.81 -9.73 4.13
CA ALA A 48 -2.78 -9.45 5.17
C ALA A 48 -2.46 -8.18 6.00
N ASP A 49 -1.22 -7.69 5.93
CA ASP A 49 -0.73 -6.46 6.55
C ASP A 49 -0.89 -5.22 5.66
N ALA A 50 -1.39 -5.37 4.43
CA ALA A 50 -1.71 -4.23 3.59
C ALA A 50 -2.91 -3.46 4.15
N THR A 51 -2.84 -2.13 4.10
CA THR A 51 -3.95 -1.29 4.56
C THR A 51 -5.19 -1.44 3.66
N HIS A 52 -4.99 -1.63 2.36
CA HIS A 52 -6.07 -1.95 1.41
C HIS A 52 -5.60 -2.97 0.36
N ASN A 53 -6.41 -3.99 0.14
CA ASN A 53 -6.29 -4.96 -0.96
C ASN A 53 -7.44 -4.71 -1.94
N VAL A 54 -7.18 -3.98 -3.03
CA VAL A 54 -8.17 -3.49 -3.99
C VAL A 54 -8.28 -4.44 -5.20
N PRO A 55 -9.21 -5.41 -5.21
CA PRO A 55 -9.38 -6.34 -6.32
C PRO A 55 -10.23 -5.77 -7.45
N ALA A 56 -9.93 -6.23 -8.67
CA ALA A 56 -10.78 -6.12 -9.84
C ALA A 56 -10.58 -7.33 -10.76
N TYR A 57 -11.63 -7.80 -11.44
CA TYR A 57 -11.51 -8.89 -12.40
C TYR A 57 -12.49 -8.77 -13.56
N ARG A 58 -12.10 -9.34 -14.71
CA ARG A 58 -12.92 -9.47 -15.92
C ARG A 58 -12.82 -10.92 -16.42
N ILE A 59 -13.90 -11.67 -16.31
CA ILE A 59 -13.90 -13.12 -16.56
C ILE A 59 -15.03 -13.45 -17.54
N ARG A 60 -14.72 -14.22 -18.59
CA ARG A 60 -15.67 -14.61 -19.64
C ARG A 60 -16.67 -15.67 -19.19
N ALA A 61 -17.48 -15.32 -18.20
CA ALA A 61 -18.72 -16.01 -17.90
C ALA A 61 -19.82 -15.62 -18.90
N GLU A 62 -20.99 -16.28 -18.82
CA GLU A 62 -22.18 -15.92 -19.59
C GLU A 62 -23.27 -15.39 -18.64
N PRO A 63 -23.51 -14.07 -18.54
CA PRO A 63 -22.81 -12.97 -19.24
C PRO A 63 -21.41 -12.67 -18.68
N LEU A 64 -20.61 -11.90 -19.43
CA LEU A 64 -19.28 -11.43 -19.00
C LEU A 64 -19.36 -10.88 -17.58
N ARG A 65 -18.49 -11.39 -16.71
CA ARG A 65 -18.46 -10.99 -15.31
C ARG A 65 -17.36 -9.95 -15.12
N GLU A 66 -17.78 -8.76 -14.67
CA GLU A 66 -16.89 -7.67 -14.28
C GLU A 66 -17.18 -7.28 -12.84
N TRP A 67 -16.14 -7.14 -12.03
CA TRP A 67 -16.29 -6.80 -10.62
C TRP A 67 -15.06 -6.08 -10.10
N ALA A 68 -15.25 -5.22 -9.09
CA ALA A 68 -14.19 -4.58 -8.34
C ALA A 68 -14.66 -4.18 -6.94
N SER A 69 -13.71 -3.99 -6.02
CA SER A 69 -13.94 -3.47 -4.68
C SER A 69 -12.94 -2.35 -4.37
N ASP A 70 -13.38 -1.32 -3.65
CA ASP A 70 -12.51 -0.28 -3.10
C ASP A 70 -11.84 -0.71 -1.78
N ASP A 71 -12.24 -1.83 -1.17
CA ASP A 71 -11.59 -2.42 0.01
C ASP A 71 -11.36 -1.45 1.19
N GLY A 72 -12.36 -0.61 1.49
CA GLY A 72 -12.27 0.38 2.56
C GLY A 72 -11.72 1.74 2.12
N GLU A 73 -11.22 1.85 0.88
CA GLU A 73 -10.93 3.15 0.26
C GLU A 73 -12.22 3.96 0.02
N PRO A 74 -12.11 5.29 -0.18
CA PRO A 74 -13.24 6.10 -0.59
C PRO A 74 -13.95 5.53 -1.82
N THR A 75 -15.27 5.60 -1.85
CA THR A 75 -16.07 4.98 -2.90
C THR A 75 -15.66 5.45 -4.31
N ASN A 76 -15.44 4.49 -5.21
CA ASN A 76 -14.95 4.61 -6.58
C ASN A 76 -13.53 5.17 -6.74
N SER A 77 -12.71 5.18 -5.69
CA SER A 77 -11.36 5.76 -5.74
C SER A 77 -10.28 4.78 -6.20
N ALA A 78 -10.48 3.47 -6.05
CA ALA A 78 -9.44 2.48 -6.32
C ALA A 78 -9.92 1.30 -7.17
N GLY A 79 -11.01 0.64 -6.77
CA GLY A 79 -11.51 -0.57 -7.44
C GLY A 79 -11.99 -0.29 -8.87
N LYS A 80 -12.75 0.80 -9.04
CA LYS A 80 -13.23 1.22 -10.36
C LYS A 80 -12.08 1.61 -11.30
N PRO A 81 -11.09 2.43 -10.89
CA PRO A 81 -9.86 2.63 -11.66
C PRO A 81 -9.14 1.34 -12.07
N ALA A 82 -8.98 0.38 -11.16
CA ALA A 82 -8.35 -0.91 -11.48
C ALA A 82 -9.12 -1.68 -12.56
N LEU A 83 -10.46 -1.76 -12.44
CA LEU A 83 -11.31 -2.39 -13.46
C LEU A 83 -11.24 -1.67 -14.81
N ASN A 84 -11.21 -0.33 -14.80
CA ASN A 84 -11.11 0.45 -16.04
C ASN A 84 -9.81 0.14 -16.80
N ILE A 85 -8.70 -0.17 -16.12
CA ILE A 85 -7.44 -0.55 -16.77
C ILE A 85 -7.63 -1.88 -17.52
N LEU A 86 -8.22 -2.89 -16.88
CA LEU A 86 -8.51 -4.18 -17.52
C LEU A 86 -9.45 -4.01 -18.74
N GLN A 87 -10.43 -3.11 -18.63
CA GLN A 87 -11.34 -2.78 -19.74
C GLN A 87 -10.63 -2.07 -20.89
N GLN A 88 -9.81 -1.06 -20.60
CA GLN A 88 -9.09 -0.28 -21.61
C GLN A 88 -8.11 -1.15 -22.39
N GLU A 89 -7.42 -2.07 -21.72
CA GLU A 89 -6.50 -3.01 -22.35
C GLU A 89 -7.22 -4.16 -23.10
N ASN A 90 -8.56 -4.23 -23.03
CA ASN A 90 -9.39 -5.32 -23.54
C ASN A 90 -8.92 -6.70 -23.05
N VAL A 91 -8.51 -6.76 -21.78
CA VAL A 91 -8.00 -7.96 -21.12
C VAL A 91 -9.15 -8.69 -20.42
N GLU A 92 -9.37 -9.95 -20.77
CA GLU A 92 -10.45 -10.83 -20.30
C GLU A 92 -9.89 -12.19 -19.90
N ASP A 93 -10.54 -12.84 -18.93
CA ASP A 93 -10.04 -14.01 -18.20
C ASP A 93 -8.86 -13.66 -17.29
N ASP A 94 -9.00 -12.55 -16.56
CA ASP A 94 -7.94 -12.01 -15.72
C ASP A 94 -8.48 -11.50 -14.39
N ALA A 95 -7.73 -11.79 -13.33
CA ALA A 95 -7.94 -11.22 -12.02
C ALA A 95 -6.74 -10.34 -11.66
N GLY A 96 -7.02 -9.13 -11.18
CA GLY A 96 -6.05 -8.14 -10.75
C GLY A 96 -6.29 -7.72 -9.30
N ILE A 97 -5.22 -7.50 -8.56
CA ILE A 97 -5.24 -6.87 -7.24
C ILE A 97 -4.24 -5.75 -7.21
N VAL A 98 -4.63 -4.64 -6.61
CA VAL A 98 -3.71 -3.61 -6.17
C VAL A 98 -3.68 -3.61 -4.65
N GLU A 99 -2.53 -3.94 -4.09
CA GLU A 99 -2.21 -3.79 -2.69
C GLU A 99 -1.69 -2.36 -2.43
N ARG A 100 -2.15 -1.74 -1.33
CA ARG A 100 -1.67 -0.42 -0.90
C ARG A 100 -1.18 -0.45 0.54
N ARG A 101 0.07 -0.02 0.74
CA ARG A 101 0.71 0.25 2.04
C ARG A 101 1.01 1.75 2.18
N PRO A 102 0.04 2.56 2.65
CA PRO A 102 0.23 3.98 2.86
C PRO A 102 1.21 4.22 4.01
N HIS A 103 2.21 5.04 3.76
CA HIS A 103 3.08 5.56 4.80
C HIS A 103 2.90 7.08 4.91
N GLU A 104 3.21 7.61 6.08
CA GLU A 104 3.30 9.03 6.34
C GLU A 104 4.78 9.41 6.52
N GLN A 105 5.14 10.58 5.99
CA GLN A 105 6.45 11.17 6.23
C GLN A 105 6.31 12.37 7.17
N PHE A 106 7.18 12.43 8.18
CA PHE A 106 7.27 13.58 9.07
C PHE A 106 8.69 13.77 9.59
N THR A 107 8.99 15.00 9.98
CA THR A 107 10.27 15.38 10.58
C THR A 107 10.11 15.49 12.10
N ILE A 108 11.07 14.93 12.84
CA ILE A 108 11.23 15.13 14.28
C ILE A 108 12.43 16.03 14.50
N THR A 109 12.25 17.15 15.21
CA THR A 109 13.37 18.01 15.61
C THR A 109 13.59 17.89 17.11
N ALA A 110 14.82 17.55 17.50
CA ALA A 110 15.20 17.29 18.88
C ALA A 110 16.55 17.91 19.22
N ALA A 111 16.67 18.46 20.43
CA ALA A 111 17.97 18.84 20.98
C ALA A 111 18.86 17.60 21.16
N TYR A 112 20.18 17.80 21.20
CA TYR A 112 21.16 16.71 21.35
C TYR A 112 20.88 15.80 22.56
N ASP A 113 20.43 16.36 23.68
CA ASP A 113 20.10 15.62 24.91
C ASP A 113 18.97 14.59 24.71
N ASP A 114 18.05 14.84 23.78
CA ASP A 114 16.93 13.95 23.46
C ASP A 114 17.16 13.11 22.19
N SER A 115 18.10 13.53 21.34
CA SER A 115 18.38 12.89 20.04
C SER A 115 18.72 11.39 20.14
N GLY A 116 19.45 10.98 21.18
CA GLY A 116 19.79 9.57 21.41
C GLY A 116 18.57 8.72 21.75
N THR A 117 17.64 9.27 22.53
CA THR A 117 16.37 8.62 22.88
C THR A 117 15.47 8.47 21.66
N VAL A 118 15.33 9.55 20.87
CA VAL A 118 14.55 9.52 19.62
C VAL A 118 15.11 8.46 18.68
N ARG A 119 16.42 8.49 18.43
CA ARG A 119 17.10 7.53 17.56
C ARG A 119 16.90 6.08 18.03
N GLY A 120 17.10 5.82 19.32
CA GLY A 120 16.93 4.47 19.87
C GLY A 120 15.50 3.95 19.73
N ILE A 121 14.48 4.83 19.82
CA ILE A 121 13.09 4.45 19.58
C ILE A 121 12.87 4.12 18.11
N LEU A 122 13.32 4.97 17.18
CA LEU A 122 13.21 4.74 15.73
C LEU A 122 13.88 3.43 15.32
N GLU A 123 15.12 3.19 15.78
CA GLU A 123 15.85 1.93 15.53
C GLU A 123 15.12 0.70 16.12
N SER A 124 14.43 0.84 17.26
CA SER A 124 13.66 -0.24 17.88
C SER A 124 12.29 -0.49 17.24
N SER A 125 11.80 0.46 16.44
CA SER A 125 10.49 0.42 15.79
C SER A 125 10.58 -0.08 14.35
N ASP A 126 11.77 -0.45 13.86
CA ASP A 126 12.00 -0.95 12.50
C ASP A 126 11.52 0.00 11.39
N VAL A 127 11.53 1.31 11.67
CA VAL A 127 11.13 2.34 10.70
C VAL A 127 12.33 2.90 9.95
N GLU A 128 12.12 3.25 8.68
CA GLU A 128 13.14 3.94 7.90
C GLU A 128 13.23 5.42 8.32
N PHE A 129 14.46 5.91 8.50
CA PHE A 129 14.69 7.32 8.80
C PHE A 129 16.05 7.83 8.32
N GLU A 130 16.13 9.12 8.05
CA GLU A 130 17.38 9.85 7.82
C GLU A 130 17.61 10.85 8.95
N ALA A 131 18.85 10.96 9.44
CA ALA A 131 19.21 11.90 10.50
C ALA A 131 20.16 12.99 10.00
N LYS A 132 19.86 14.25 10.32
CA LYS A 132 20.72 15.41 10.07
C LYS A 132 21.12 16.04 11.41
N TYR A 133 22.41 16.29 11.58
CA TYR A 133 22.97 16.83 12.82
C TYR A 133 23.46 18.26 12.56
N GLU A 134 22.65 19.24 12.93
CA GLU A 134 22.97 20.65 12.79
C GLU A 134 22.93 21.34 14.18
N ALA A 135 22.26 22.50 14.28
CA ALA A 135 22.02 23.18 15.55
C ALA A 135 21.15 22.32 16.47
N ASP A 136 20.11 21.71 15.90
CA ASP A 136 19.32 20.63 16.48
C ASP A 136 19.48 19.37 15.60
N VAL A 137 19.04 18.22 16.10
CA VAL A 137 19.03 16.96 15.35
C VAL A 137 17.66 16.76 14.73
N GLU A 138 17.62 16.60 13.41
CA GLU A 138 16.41 16.35 12.65
C GLU A 138 16.37 14.90 12.18
N PHE A 139 15.23 14.23 12.37
CA PHE A 139 14.97 12.89 11.86
C PHE A 139 13.82 12.97 10.86
N ALA A 140 14.09 12.73 9.58
CA ALA A 140 13.05 12.51 8.58
C ALA A 140 12.63 11.04 8.66
N VAL A 141 11.41 10.79 9.12
CA VAL A 141 10.88 9.44 9.39
C VAL A 141 9.88 9.07 8.32
N TYR A 142 9.94 7.82 7.90
CA TYR A 142 9.02 7.18 6.98
C TYR A 142 8.40 5.95 7.65
N VAL A 143 7.08 5.96 7.84
CA VAL A 143 6.39 4.97 8.68
C VAL A 143 4.98 4.67 8.18
N PRO A 144 4.49 3.42 8.25
CA PRO A 144 3.10 3.10 7.94
C PRO A 144 2.12 4.02 8.67
N VAL A 145 1.07 4.47 7.98
CA VAL A 145 0.09 5.43 8.54
C VAL A 145 -0.55 4.90 9.82
N GLU A 146 -0.79 3.60 9.90
CA GLU A 146 -1.37 2.95 11.09
C GLU A 146 -0.44 2.94 12.32
N GLU A 147 0.87 2.98 12.10
CA GLU A 147 1.88 2.99 13.16
C GLU A 147 2.32 4.42 13.54
N ALA A 148 2.13 5.38 12.63
CA ALA A 148 2.61 6.76 12.78
C ALA A 148 2.14 7.42 14.09
N SER A 149 0.86 7.26 14.47
CA SER A 149 0.34 7.84 15.73
C SER A 149 1.00 7.23 16.95
N ALA A 150 1.09 5.89 17.01
CA ALA A 150 1.68 5.19 18.14
C ALA A 150 3.17 5.53 18.31
N LEU A 151 3.90 5.65 17.19
CA LEU A 151 5.29 6.06 17.19
C LEU A 151 5.45 7.49 17.76
N ARG A 152 4.66 8.45 17.27
CA ARG A 152 4.68 9.84 17.77
C ARG A 152 4.42 9.91 19.27
N ASP A 153 3.40 9.20 19.75
CA ASP A 153 3.03 9.18 21.17
C ASP A 153 4.15 8.59 22.05
N ARG A 154 4.77 7.49 21.60
CA ARG A 154 5.90 6.86 22.28
C ARG A 154 7.09 7.83 22.39
N ILE A 155 7.43 8.52 21.31
CA ILE A 155 8.54 9.47 21.30
C ILE A 155 8.24 10.68 22.18
N ARG A 156 7.03 11.27 22.09
CA ARG A 156 6.59 12.37 22.98
C ARG A 156 6.70 11.99 24.45
N SER A 157 6.23 10.80 24.80
CA SER A 157 6.31 10.31 26.18
C SER A 157 7.75 10.19 26.66
N ALA A 158 8.64 9.62 25.84
CA ALA A 158 10.03 9.39 26.21
C ALA A 158 10.87 10.68 26.33
N THR A 159 10.54 11.71 25.56
CA THR A 159 11.26 13.00 25.58
C THR A 159 10.62 14.02 26.52
N SER A 160 9.53 13.65 27.21
CA SER A 160 8.71 14.59 28.00
C SER A 160 8.19 15.75 27.15
N ASP A 161 7.81 15.45 25.90
CA ASP A 161 7.25 16.38 24.92
C ASP A 161 8.17 17.55 24.53
N ARG A 162 9.49 17.40 24.71
CA ARG A 162 10.52 18.43 24.42
C ARG A 162 10.97 18.47 22.95
N ILE A 163 10.26 17.77 22.07
CA ILE A 163 10.55 17.69 20.64
C ILE A 163 9.39 18.26 19.82
N SER A 164 9.66 18.60 18.56
CA SER A 164 8.62 19.00 17.61
C SER A 164 8.45 17.96 16.50
N PHE A 165 7.23 17.91 15.94
CA PHE A 165 6.89 17.13 14.77
C PHE A 165 6.36 18.05 13.68
N GLU A 166 6.84 17.89 12.46
CA GLU A 166 6.35 18.61 11.28
C GLU A 166 6.03 17.61 10.17
N SER A 167 4.81 17.66 9.63
CA SER A 167 4.44 16.89 8.44
C SER A 167 5.13 17.49 7.21
N LEU A 168 5.57 16.64 6.28
CA LEU A 168 6.20 17.05 5.02
C LEU A 168 5.17 17.25 3.89
#